data_AF-A0A9E5UQB1-F1
#
_entry.id   AF-A0A9E5UQB1-F1
#
_cell.length_a   1.000
_cell.length_b   1.000
_cell.length_c   1.000
_cell.angle_alpha   90.00
_cell.angle_beta   90.00
_cell.angle_gamma   90.00
#
_symmetry.space_group_name_H-M   'P 1'
#
loop_
_entity.id
_entity.type
_entity.pdbx_description
1 polymer ?
#
loop_
_entity_poly.entity_id
_entity_poly.type
_entity_poly.pdbx_seq_one_letter_code
_entity_poly.pdbx_strand_id
1 'polypeptide(L)'
;MKTYVLYHAQCPDGFGAAWAIWKKMGNKPEYIPVNHHQPPPALAARSTVYLVDFCYPLAITQQLAAQAQKMLILDHHQSAEADLQKLDRAAFPHVEVHFDMQKSGAVLAWEYFHQCPAPEFCNISRTKTFGNSNFLCQKSFRRLCVAMK
;
A
#
# COMPACT_ATOMS: atom_id res chain seq x y z
N MET A 1 -10.99 -0.21 -17.24
CA MET A 1 -11.11 0.35 -15.87
C MET A 1 -9.70 0.62 -15.36
N LYS A 2 -9.41 1.81 -14.83
CA LYS A 2 -8.06 2.11 -14.30
C LYS A 2 -7.87 1.53 -12.90
N THR A 3 -6.66 1.07 -12.60
CA THR A 3 -6.25 0.60 -11.27
C THR A 3 -5.09 1.47 -10.78
N TYR A 4 -5.16 1.92 -9.54
CA TYR A 4 -4.13 2.74 -8.91
C TYR A 4 -3.62 2.06 -7.65
N VAL A 5 -2.31 2.10 -7.45
CA VAL A 5 -1.64 1.67 -6.21
C VAL A 5 -1.01 2.90 -5.58
N LEU A 6 -1.64 3.41 -4.53
CA LEU A 6 -1.10 4.50 -3.72
C LEU A 6 -0.30 3.87 -2.58
N TYR A 7 0.98 4.21 -2.50
CA TYR A 7 1.89 3.62 -1.52
C TYR A 7 2.70 4.70 -0.80
N HIS A 8 3.11 4.41 0.44
CA HIS A 8 3.89 5.38 1.22
C HIS A 8 5.25 5.66 0.55
N ALA A 9 5.43 6.90 0.11
CA ALA A 9 6.65 7.38 -0.52
C ALA A 9 7.81 7.40 0.47
N GLN A 10 9.03 7.15 -0.02
CA GLN A 10 10.28 7.16 0.78
C GLN A 10 10.27 6.19 1.98
N CYS A 11 9.29 5.29 2.05
CA CYS A 11 9.22 4.21 3.01
C CYS A 11 9.64 2.90 2.33
N PRO A 12 10.66 2.18 2.85
CA PRO A 12 11.01 0.85 2.35
C PRO A 12 9.85 -0.15 2.44
N ASP A 13 9.01 -0.03 3.48
CA ASP A 13 7.83 -0.89 3.66
C ASP A 13 6.79 -0.61 2.56
N GLY A 14 6.44 0.66 2.35
CA GLY A 14 5.53 1.08 1.28
C GLY A 14 6.02 0.75 -0.13
N PHE A 15 7.32 0.88 -0.38
CA PHE A 15 7.91 0.40 -1.63
C PHE A 15 7.81 -1.13 -1.75
N GLY A 16 8.09 -1.87 -0.68
CA GLY A 16 7.93 -3.32 -0.63
C GLY A 16 6.49 -3.77 -0.91
N ALA A 17 5.51 -3.04 -0.38
CA ALA A 17 4.09 -3.28 -0.63
C ALA A 17 3.70 -3.04 -2.09
N ALA A 18 4.13 -1.91 -2.67
CA ALA A 18 3.93 -1.64 -4.09
C ALA A 18 4.60 -2.69 -4.98
N TRP A 19 5.82 -3.11 -4.63
CA TRP A 19 6.54 -4.16 -5.32
C TRP A 19 5.82 -5.50 -5.26
N ALA A 20 5.26 -5.88 -4.11
CA ALA A 20 4.48 -7.11 -3.97
C ALA A 20 3.30 -7.13 -4.95
N ILE A 21 2.59 -6.01 -5.09
CA ILE A 21 1.50 -5.90 -6.07
C ILE A 21 2.04 -5.94 -7.50
N TRP A 22 3.13 -5.22 -7.80
CA TRP A 22 3.77 -5.25 -9.12
C TRP A 22 4.21 -6.65 -9.54
N LYS A 23 4.71 -7.47 -8.60
CA LYS A 23 5.05 -8.87 -8.88
C LYS A 23 3.85 -9.70 -9.35
N LYS A 24 2.63 -9.35 -8.93
CA LYS A 24 1.40 -10.02 -9.34
C LYS A 24 0.79 -9.41 -10.60
N MET A 25 0.84 -8.09 -10.74
CA MET A 25 0.04 -7.34 -11.71
C MET A 25 0.86 -6.67 -12.83
N GLY A 26 2.18 -6.60 -12.70
CA GLY A 26 3.07 -5.90 -13.62
C GLY A 26 2.70 -4.42 -13.76
N ASN A 27 2.80 -3.89 -14.98
CA ASN A 27 2.51 -2.48 -15.27
C ASN A 27 1.02 -2.19 -15.53
N LYS A 28 0.10 -3.09 -15.11
CA LYS A 28 -1.35 -2.87 -15.30
C LYS A 28 -1.89 -1.75 -14.39
N PRO A 29 -1.50 -1.67 -13.10
CA PRO A 29 -1.84 -0.52 -12.27
C PRO A 29 -0.89 0.65 -12.50
N GLU A 30 -1.38 1.85 -12.19
CA GLU A 30 -0.55 3.05 -12.05
C GLU A 30 -0.09 3.16 -10.58
N TYR A 31 1.23 3.15 -10.36
CA TYR A 31 1.83 3.16 -9.03
C TYR A 31 2.22 4.59 -8.66
N ILE A 32 1.58 5.14 -7.63
CA ILE A 32 1.72 6.54 -7.26
C ILE A 32 2.26 6.64 -5.82
N PRO A 33 3.48 7.16 -5.62
CA PRO A 33 4.00 7.42 -4.29
C PRO A 33 3.24 8.60 -3.64
N VAL A 34 2.80 8.43 -2.40
CA VAL A 34 2.10 9.46 -1.62
C VAL A 34 2.76 9.68 -0.25
N ASN A 35 2.70 10.91 0.26
CA ASN A 35 3.18 11.24 1.60
C ASN A 35 2.02 11.59 2.52
N HIS A 36 2.23 11.45 3.83
CA HIS A 36 1.34 12.04 4.82
C HIS A 36 1.14 13.53 4.57
N HIS A 37 -0.04 14.03 4.92
CA HIS A 37 -0.42 15.44 4.82
C HIS A 37 -0.50 16.01 3.39
N GLN A 38 -0.33 15.18 2.35
CA GLN A 38 -0.60 15.58 0.98
C GLN A 38 -2.03 15.21 0.58
N PRO A 39 -2.69 16.01 -0.26
CA PRO A 39 -3.99 15.63 -0.81
C PRO A 39 -3.83 14.38 -1.69
N PRO A 40 -4.90 13.57 -1.83
CA PRO A 40 -4.85 12.45 -2.76
C PRO A 40 -4.63 12.92 -4.20
N PRO A 41 -3.92 12.14 -5.02
CA PRO A 41 -3.77 12.43 -6.44
C PRO A 41 -5.13 12.42 -7.15
N ALA A 42 -5.22 13.08 -8.31
CA ALA A 42 -6.41 13.02 -9.13
C ALA A 42 -6.58 11.61 -9.72
N LEU A 43 -7.65 10.91 -9.32
CA LEU A 43 -7.97 9.56 -9.80
C LEU A 43 -9.12 9.60 -10.80
N ALA A 44 -9.09 8.70 -11.77
CA ALA A 44 -10.22 8.53 -12.68
C ALA A 44 -11.44 7.96 -11.93
N ALA A 45 -12.64 8.48 -12.21
CA ALA A 45 -13.87 7.97 -11.58
C ALA A 45 -14.07 6.47 -11.86
N ARG A 46 -14.70 5.77 -10.91
CA ARG A 46 -14.96 4.32 -10.97
C ARG A 46 -13.69 3.49 -11.19
N SER A 47 -12.55 3.93 -10.63
CA SER A 47 -11.31 3.17 -10.63
C SER A 47 -11.25 2.13 -9.51
N THR A 48 -10.35 1.16 -9.64
CA THR A 48 -9.90 0.34 -8.51
C THR A 48 -8.72 1.05 -7.82
N VAL A 49 -8.78 1.20 -6.49
CA VAL A 49 -7.76 1.93 -5.72
C VAL A 49 -7.21 1.03 -4.61
N TYR A 50 -5.91 0.83 -4.57
CA TYR A 50 -5.21 0.14 -3.48
C TYR A 50 -4.41 1.16 -2.68
N LEU A 51 -4.70 1.30 -1.40
CA LEU A 51 -3.90 2.03 -0.43
C LEU A 51 -3.04 1.00 0.32
N VAL A 52 -1.71 1.11 0.22
CA VAL A 52 -0.80 0.15 0.84
C VAL A 52 0.28 0.83 1.68
N ASP A 53 0.52 0.29 2.88
CA ASP A 53 1.44 0.84 3.88
C ASP A 53 1.08 2.26 4.33
N PHE A 54 -0.19 2.67 4.13
CA PHE A 54 -0.66 4.01 4.38
C PHE A 54 -2.19 4.07 4.30
N CYS A 55 -2.78 4.95 5.10
CA CYS A 55 -4.18 5.35 4.99
C CYS A 55 -4.33 6.87 5.12
N TYR A 56 -5.27 7.44 4.36
CA TYR A 56 -5.69 8.83 4.56
C TYR A 56 -6.59 8.95 5.80
N PRO A 57 -6.71 10.15 6.38
CA PRO A 57 -7.73 10.44 7.39
C PRO A 57 -9.13 10.05 6.93
N LEU A 58 -10.00 9.66 7.87
CA LEU A 58 -11.33 9.10 7.60
C LEU A 58 -12.12 9.85 6.51
N ALA A 59 -12.21 11.18 6.61
CA ALA A 59 -12.97 12.00 5.67
C ALA A 59 -12.45 11.88 4.23
N ILE A 60 -11.13 11.84 4.03
CA ILE A 60 -10.50 11.69 2.72
C ILE A 60 -10.68 10.26 2.21
N THR A 61 -10.54 9.26 3.08
CA THR A 61 -10.77 7.85 2.73
C THR A 61 -12.21 7.63 2.25
N GLN A 62 -13.21 8.24 2.90
CA GLN A 62 -14.61 8.20 2.48
C GLN A 62 -14.84 8.89 1.12
N GLN A 63 -14.19 10.03 0.88
CA GLN A 63 -14.25 10.72 -0.41
C GLN A 63 -13.69 9.86 -1.55
N LEU A 64 -12.54 9.23 -1.33
CA LEU A 64 -11.95 8.30 -2.29
C LEU A 64 -12.84 7.07 -2.50
N ALA A 65 -13.43 6.53 -1.43
CA ALA A 65 -14.31 5.38 -1.49
C ALA A 65 -15.59 5.67 -2.30
N ALA A 66 -16.16 6.88 -2.15
CA ALA A 66 -17.34 7.30 -2.91
C ALA A 66 -17.09 7.38 -4.44
N GLN A 67 -15.86 7.64 -4.85
CA GLN A 67 -15.49 7.76 -6.27
C GLN A 67 -14.97 6.44 -6.87
N ALA A 68 -14.44 5.55 -6.04
CA ALA A 68 -13.86 4.27 -6.45
C ALA A 68 -14.93 3.22 -6.75
N GLN A 69 -14.66 2.36 -7.73
CA GLN A 69 -15.46 1.15 -7.97
C GLN A 69 -15.10 0.04 -6.98
N LYS A 70 -13.82 -0.05 -6.60
CA LYS A 70 -13.30 -0.97 -5.58
C LYS A 70 -12.18 -0.27 -4.84
N MET A 71 -12.11 -0.47 -3.53
CA MET A 71 -10.98 -0.02 -2.73
C MET A 71 -10.44 -1.16 -1.87
N LEU A 72 -9.12 -1.25 -1.77
CA LEU A 72 -8.42 -2.11 -0.83
C LEU A 72 -7.50 -1.25 0.02
N ILE A 73 -7.52 -1.43 1.34
CA ILE A 73 -6.62 -0.78 2.27
C ILE A 73 -5.83 -1.87 3.00
N LEU A 74 -4.52 -1.84 2.86
CA LEU A 74 -3.57 -2.71 3.56
C LEU A 74 -2.68 -1.81 4.41
N ASP A 75 -2.90 -1.78 5.72
CA ASP A 75 -2.17 -0.88 6.60
C ASP A 75 -1.87 -1.53 7.97
N HIS A 76 -0.90 -0.97 8.66
CA HIS A 76 -0.45 -1.42 9.98
C HIS A 76 -0.08 -0.26 10.90
N HIS A 77 -0.20 0.99 10.42
CA HIS A 77 0.11 2.17 11.21
C HIS A 77 -0.94 2.38 12.31
N GLN A 78 -0.48 2.50 13.57
CA GLN A 78 -1.35 2.81 14.71
C GLN A 78 -2.19 4.07 14.49
N SER A 79 -1.65 5.07 13.78
CA SER A 79 -2.36 6.30 13.44
C SER A 79 -3.58 6.10 12.54
N ALA A 80 -3.64 5.00 11.77
CA ALA A 80 -4.76 4.69 10.89
C ALA A 80 -5.87 3.88 11.60
N GLU A 81 -5.55 3.19 12.70
CA GLU A 81 -6.47 2.24 13.35
C GLU A 81 -7.81 2.88 13.72
N ALA A 82 -7.76 4.00 14.45
CA ALA A 82 -8.97 4.67 14.94
C ALA A 82 -9.87 5.20 13.81
N ASP A 83 -9.28 5.58 12.68
CA ASP A 83 -10.04 6.07 11.52
C ASP A 83 -10.62 4.90 10.72
N LEU A 84 -9.86 3.82 10.52
CA LEU A 84 -10.34 2.62 9.84
C LEU A 84 -11.48 1.94 10.62
N GLN A 85 -11.46 1.97 11.95
CA GLN A 85 -12.57 1.48 12.78
C GLN A 85 -13.85 2.28 12.62
N LYS A 86 -13.75 3.58 12.30
CA LYS A 86 -14.90 4.48 12.09
C LYS A 86 -15.44 4.44 10.66
N LEU A 87 -14.74 3.76 9.74
CA LEU A 87 -15.21 3.62 8.37
C LEU A 87 -16.48 2.78 8.32
N ASP A 88 -17.58 3.39 7.92
CA ASP A 88 -18.85 2.69 7.74
C ASP A 88 -18.79 1.73 6.55
N ARG A 89 -18.55 0.44 6.85
CA ARG A 89 -18.44 -0.61 5.85
C ARG A 89 -19.78 -0.96 5.20
N ALA A 90 -20.91 -0.60 5.81
CA ALA A 90 -22.22 -0.77 5.21
C ALA A 90 -22.49 0.31 4.14
N ALA A 91 -22.02 1.54 4.37
CA ALA A 91 -22.06 2.60 3.37
C ALA A 91 -21.08 2.36 2.20
N PHE A 92 -19.96 1.69 2.47
CA PHE A 92 -18.92 1.41 1.46
C PHE A 92 -18.59 -0.10 1.35
N PRO A 93 -19.53 -0.94 0.87
CA PRO A 93 -19.35 -2.40 0.84
C PRO A 93 -18.26 -2.86 -0.15
N HIS A 94 -17.85 -1.99 -1.08
CA HIS A 94 -16.76 -2.22 -2.03
C HIS A 94 -15.37 -1.84 -1.48
N VAL A 95 -15.30 -1.42 -0.21
CA VAL A 95 -14.04 -1.15 0.50
C VAL A 95 -13.67 -2.35 1.37
N GLU A 96 -12.53 -2.93 1.05
CA GLU A 96 -11.90 -4.00 1.81
C GLU A 96 -10.75 -3.45 2.63
N VAL A 97 -10.71 -3.76 3.92
CA VAL A 97 -9.67 -3.30 4.85
C VAL A 97 -9.02 -4.51 5.51
N HIS A 98 -7.70 -4.60 5.41
CA HIS A 98 -6.86 -5.52 6.16
C HIS A 98 -5.89 -4.70 6.99
N PHE A 99 -6.03 -4.82 8.31
CA PHE A 99 -5.21 -4.09 9.27
C PHE A 99 -4.57 -5.07 10.24
N ASP A 100 -3.24 -5.07 10.33
CA ASP A 100 -2.51 -5.96 11.24
C ASP A 100 -1.18 -5.32 11.67
N MET A 101 -1.12 -4.86 12.93
CA MET A 101 0.08 -4.24 13.49
C MET A 101 1.26 -5.22 13.67
N GLN A 102 1.05 -6.53 13.54
CA GLN A 102 2.12 -7.53 13.64
C GLN A 102 2.84 -7.78 12.31
N LYS A 103 2.33 -7.18 11.23
CA LYS A 103 2.86 -7.35 9.87
C LYS A 103 3.31 -6.01 9.30
N SER A 104 4.26 -6.09 8.39
CA SER A 104 4.69 -4.96 7.57
C SER A 104 3.67 -4.71 6.46
N GLY A 105 3.59 -3.49 5.94
CA GLY A 105 2.79 -3.20 4.75
C GLY A 105 3.15 -4.10 3.57
N ALA A 106 4.45 -4.41 3.40
CA ALA A 106 4.95 -5.32 2.38
C ALA A 106 4.50 -6.77 2.56
N VAL A 107 4.45 -7.28 3.80
CA VAL A 107 3.94 -8.63 4.10
C VAL A 107 2.44 -8.69 3.87
N LEU A 108 1.68 -7.68 4.34
CA LEU A 108 0.24 -7.60 4.10
C LEU A 108 -0.10 -7.62 2.61
N ALA A 109 0.60 -6.81 1.81
CA ALA A 109 0.46 -6.82 0.36
C ALA A 109 0.87 -8.16 -0.25
N TRP A 110 1.94 -8.78 0.22
CA TRP A 110 2.36 -10.08 -0.30
C TRP A 110 1.31 -11.16 -0.05
N GLU A 111 0.86 -11.32 1.20
CA GLU A 111 -0.12 -12.34 1.59
C GLU A 111 -1.47 -12.15 0.89
N TYR A 112 -1.88 -10.91 0.63
CA TYR A 112 -3.13 -10.64 -0.10
C TYR A 112 -3.04 -11.06 -1.57
N PHE A 113 -1.91 -10.77 -2.25
CA PHE A 113 -1.79 -10.94 -3.70
C PHE A 113 -1.14 -12.26 -4.13
N HIS A 114 -0.52 -13.00 -3.22
CA HIS A 114 0.26 -14.21 -3.50
C HIS A 114 -0.10 -15.36 -2.56
N GLN A 115 0.02 -16.59 -3.06
CA GLN A 115 -0.29 -17.82 -2.33
C GLN A 115 0.98 -18.55 -1.86
N CYS A 116 2.12 -17.86 -1.83
CA CYS A 116 3.41 -18.41 -1.44
C CYS A 116 4.03 -17.55 -0.32
N PRO A 117 5.00 -18.08 0.44
CA PRO A 117 5.64 -17.35 1.51
C PRO A 117 6.22 -16.01 1.05
N ALA A 118 6.08 -14.98 1.89
CA ALA A 118 6.65 -13.67 1.63
C ALA A 118 8.19 -13.75 1.59
N PRO A 119 8.85 -13.10 0.61
CA PRO A 119 10.30 -12.94 0.61
C PRO A 119 10.77 -12.32 1.92
N GLU A 120 11.96 -12.70 2.38
CA GLU A 120 12.51 -12.23 3.67
C GLU A 120 12.55 -10.71 3.76
N PHE A 121 12.91 -10.04 2.66
CA PHE A 121 12.99 -8.59 2.60
C PHE A 121 11.64 -7.89 2.77
N CYS A 122 10.49 -8.58 2.68
CA CYS A 122 9.21 -7.95 3.02
C CYS A 122 9.07 -7.72 4.53
N ASN A 123 9.84 -8.42 5.39
CA ASN A 123 9.73 -8.31 6.85
C ASN A 123 10.43 -7.08 7.46
N ILE A 124 10.47 -5.96 6.73
CA ILE A 124 11.29 -4.77 7.02
C ILE A 124 10.98 -4.16 8.41
N SER A 125 9.73 -4.28 8.88
CA SER A 125 9.29 -3.71 10.16
C SER A 125 9.23 -4.70 11.33
N ARG A 126 9.61 -5.98 11.15
CA ARG A 126 9.76 -6.91 12.30
C ARG A 126 11.05 -6.69 13.08
N THR A 127 12.09 -6.13 12.45
CA THR A 127 13.38 -5.90 13.07
C THR A 127 13.59 -4.41 13.29
N LYS A 128 13.58 -3.96 14.55
CA LYS A 128 13.99 -2.60 14.97
C LYS A 128 15.47 -2.27 14.69
N THR A 129 16.13 -2.96 13.77
CA THR A 129 17.51 -2.68 13.39
C THR A 129 17.73 -3.01 11.91
N PHE A 130 17.91 -1.98 11.08
CA PHE A 130 18.87 -2.07 9.98
C PHE A 130 20.27 -1.94 10.60
N GLY A 131 20.62 -2.92 11.45
CA GLY A 131 21.94 -3.04 12.05
C GLY A 131 22.76 -4.00 11.20
N ASN A 132 23.68 -3.46 10.40
CA ASN A 132 24.77 -4.19 9.75
C ASN A 132 24.41 -5.29 8.74
N SER A 133 23.57 -5.01 7.76
CA SER A 133 23.59 -5.76 6.50
C SER A 133 23.71 -4.82 5.31
N ASN A 134 24.97 -4.66 4.91
CA ASN A 134 25.46 -3.97 3.71
C ASN A 134 25.06 -4.74 2.43
N PHE A 135 23.80 -5.15 2.31
CA PHE A 135 23.30 -5.93 1.18
C PHE A 135 22.08 -5.23 0.58
N LEU A 136 22.31 -4.59 -0.57
CA LEU A 136 21.30 -4.34 -1.62
C LEU A 136 20.35 -3.13 -1.47
N CYS A 137 20.59 -2.17 -0.58
CA CYS A 137 19.65 -1.05 -0.35
C CYS A 137 19.63 0.06 -1.45
N GLN A 138 20.56 0.13 -2.42
CA GLN A 138 20.55 1.25 -3.40
C GLN A 138 20.61 0.90 -4.88
N LYS A 139 21.27 -0.19 -5.29
CA LYS A 139 21.43 -0.50 -6.74
C LYS A 139 20.23 -1.22 -7.35
N SER A 140 19.50 -2.05 -6.58
CA SER A 140 18.26 -2.69 -7.03
C SER A 140 17.06 -1.72 -6.96
N PHE A 141 17.09 -0.77 -6.03
CA PHE A 141 16.12 0.32 -5.88
C PHE A 141 15.96 1.15 -7.16
N ARG A 142 17.06 1.46 -7.86
CA ARG A 142 17.01 2.23 -9.13
C ARG A 142 16.49 1.43 -10.32
N ARG A 143 16.77 0.12 -10.42
CA ARG A 143 16.30 -0.69 -11.56
C ARG A 143 14.80 -0.92 -11.51
N LEU A 144 14.23 -1.04 -10.31
CA LEU A 144 12.79 -1.19 -10.15
C LEU A 144 12.05 0.13 -10.42
N CYS A 145 12.58 1.27 -9.96
CA CYS A 145 12.06 2.59 -10.33
C CYS A 145 12.11 2.89 -11.84
N VAL A 146 13.01 2.26 -12.59
CA VAL A 146 13.09 2.37 -14.07
C VAL A 146 12.12 1.40 -14.77
N ALA A 147 11.82 0.26 -14.16
CA ALA A 147 10.88 -0.73 -14.71
C ALA A 147 9.39 -0.41 -14.44
N MET A 148 9.12 0.46 -13.45
CA MET A 148 7.77 0.97 -13.11
C MET A 148 7.43 2.30 -13.79
N LYS A 149 8.24 2.75 -14.77
CA LYS A 149 7.90 3.85 -15.67
C LYS A 149 7.37 3.31 -17.00
#